data_AF-W2HYW8-F1
#
_entry.id   AF-W2HYW8-F1
#
_cell.length_a   1.000
_cell.length_b   1.000
_cell.length_c   1.000
_cell.angle_alpha   90.00
_cell.angle_beta   90.00
_cell.angle_gamma   90.00
#
_symmetry.space_group_name_H-M   'P 1'
#
loop_
_entity.id
_entity.type
_entity.pdbx_description
1 polymer ?
#
loop_
_entity_poly.entity_id
_entity_poly.type
_entity_poly.pdbx_seq_one_letter_code
_entity_poly.pdbx_strand_id
1 'polypeptide(L)'
;MQMTPERAFERFVLVKRFSGEMENNKGLILWLQYANVYRTTRGELLLGNKKIYELLRQSNSEEELATLFHSLRQVSGMENFADEMQIFMILSSASSRKLANEAWLKSQETPQEVYRILKLRDEGLDSSPLFLQWLRYIKLYKAHAEKDLPPNLQPFSDLQALECLMKEKRSVLKIGRSWKLSRALRI
;
A
#
# COMPACT_ATOMS: atom_id res chain seq x y z
N MET A 1 20.73 -21.92 -16.40
CA MET A 1 20.58 -21.04 -15.21
C MET A 1 19.40 -20.12 -15.47
N GLN A 2 18.37 -20.12 -14.63
CA GLN A 2 17.22 -19.20 -14.77
C GLN A 2 17.67 -17.76 -14.47
N MET A 3 17.23 -16.79 -15.26
CA MET A 3 17.61 -15.37 -15.14
C MET A 3 17.07 -14.79 -13.82
N THR A 4 17.81 -13.95 -13.10
CA THR A 4 17.24 -13.32 -11.89
C THR A 4 16.19 -12.27 -12.25
N PRO A 5 15.22 -11.97 -11.37
CA PRO A 5 14.23 -10.91 -11.59
C PRO A 5 14.84 -9.56 -11.90
N GLU A 6 15.97 -9.20 -11.29
CA GLU A 6 16.71 -7.96 -11.57
C GLU A 6 17.23 -7.93 -13.01
N ARG A 7 17.88 -9.01 -13.45
CA ARG A 7 18.41 -9.11 -14.81
C ARG A 7 17.29 -9.14 -15.85
N ALA A 8 16.17 -9.77 -15.52
CA ALA A 8 14.97 -9.76 -16.35
C ALA A 8 14.35 -8.36 -16.41
N PHE A 9 14.32 -7.63 -15.30
CA PHE A 9 13.82 -6.26 -15.23
C PHE A 9 14.65 -5.32 -16.10
N GLU A 10 15.97 -5.38 -15.96
CA GLU A 10 16.89 -4.59 -16.76
C GLU A 10 16.70 -4.85 -18.26
N ARG A 11 16.70 -6.13 -18.66
CA ARG A 11 16.67 -6.50 -20.07
C ARG A 11 15.32 -6.28 -20.75
N PHE A 12 14.22 -6.53 -20.04
CA PHE A 12 12.89 -6.59 -20.64
C PHE A 12 11.97 -5.43 -20.25
N VAL A 13 12.28 -4.72 -19.16
CA VAL A 13 11.51 -3.55 -18.72
C VAL A 13 12.31 -2.28 -18.98
N LEU A 14 13.51 -2.12 -18.42
CA LEU A 14 14.28 -0.88 -18.55
C LEU A 14 14.64 -0.59 -20.01
N VAL A 15 15.34 -1.52 -20.68
CA VAL A 15 15.81 -1.32 -22.06
C VAL A 15 14.66 -1.00 -23.01
N LYS A 16 13.56 -1.78 -22.95
CA LYS A 16 12.40 -1.59 -23.82
C LYS A 16 11.64 -0.30 -23.54
N ARG A 17 11.57 0.14 -22.28
CA ARG A 17 10.90 1.39 -21.93
C ARG A 17 11.69 2.59 -22.44
N PHE A 18 13.01 2.62 -22.22
CA PHE A 18 13.86 3.72 -22.66
C PHE A 18 14.08 3.75 -24.17
N SER A 19 13.95 2.62 -24.89
CA SER A 19 13.95 2.59 -26.35
C SER A 19 12.61 3.01 -26.99
N GLY A 20 11.56 3.20 -26.19
CA GLY A 20 10.20 3.50 -26.69
C GLY A 20 9.44 2.30 -27.26
N GLU A 21 9.99 1.09 -27.13
CA GLU A 21 9.43 -0.16 -27.69
C GLU A 21 8.44 -0.88 -26.75
N MET A 22 8.13 -0.28 -25.60
CA MET A 22 7.23 -0.89 -24.62
C MET A 22 5.76 -0.56 -24.92
N GLU A 23 4.99 -1.58 -25.35
CA GLU A 23 3.53 -1.45 -25.47
C GLU A 23 2.86 -1.35 -24.08
N ASN A 24 2.59 -0.13 -23.63
CA ASN A 24 1.83 0.15 -22.40
C ASN A 24 2.45 -0.56 -21.18
N ASN A 25 1.67 -0.82 -20.12
CA ASN A 25 2.12 -1.54 -18.92
C ASN A 25 2.26 -3.07 -19.12
N LYS A 26 2.14 -3.62 -20.34
CA LYS A 26 2.17 -5.08 -20.56
C LYS A 26 3.49 -5.71 -20.14
N GLY A 27 4.62 -5.11 -20.53
CA GLY A 27 5.96 -5.61 -20.18
C GLY A 27 6.19 -5.63 -18.67
N LEU A 28 5.66 -4.62 -17.97
CA LEU A 28 5.73 -4.51 -16.52
C LEU A 28 4.88 -5.59 -15.83
N ILE A 29 3.65 -5.82 -16.30
CA ILE A 29 2.76 -6.85 -15.76
C ILE A 29 3.36 -8.25 -15.93
N LEU A 30 3.92 -8.54 -17.11
CA LEU A 30 4.60 -9.81 -17.37
C LEU A 30 5.82 -10.01 -16.46
N TRP A 31 6.59 -8.95 -16.21
CA TRP A 31 7.70 -9.02 -15.27
C TRP A 31 7.23 -9.22 -13.83
N LEU A 32 6.14 -8.57 -13.39
CA LEU A 32 5.56 -8.79 -12.07
C LEU A 32 5.07 -10.24 -11.89
N GLN A 33 4.45 -10.83 -12.92
CA GLN A 33 4.08 -12.25 -12.91
C GLN A 33 5.31 -13.15 -12.82
N TYR A 34 6.37 -12.84 -13.58
CA TYR A 34 7.63 -13.55 -13.52
C TYR A 34 8.27 -13.49 -12.11
N ALA A 35 8.35 -12.29 -11.54
CA ALA A 35 8.84 -12.06 -10.18
C ALA A 35 8.04 -12.86 -9.15
N ASN A 36 6.71 -12.93 -9.31
CA ASN A 36 5.83 -13.72 -8.46
C ASN A 36 6.14 -15.23 -8.55
N VAL A 37 6.29 -15.78 -9.77
CA VAL A 37 6.65 -17.19 -9.97
C VAL A 37 8.06 -17.50 -9.44
N TYR A 38 9.00 -16.56 -9.59
CA TYR A 38 10.36 -16.71 -9.09
C TYR A 38 10.41 -16.82 -7.56
N ARG A 39 9.68 -15.95 -6.83
CA ARG A 39 9.63 -16.01 -5.35
C ARG A 39 8.93 -17.28 -4.84
N THR A 40 7.90 -17.78 -5.52
CA THR A 40 7.23 -19.03 -5.11
C THR A 40 8.09 -20.27 -5.32
N THR A 41 8.99 -20.24 -6.31
CA THR A 41 9.85 -21.40 -6.64
C THR A 41 11.18 -21.41 -5.89
N ARG A 42 11.71 -20.25 -5.48
CA ARG A 42 13.02 -20.13 -4.82
C ARG A 42 12.96 -19.60 -3.38
N GLY A 43 11.80 -19.19 -2.91
CA GLY A 43 11.57 -18.63 -1.58
C GLY A 43 11.54 -17.09 -1.58
N GLU A 44 10.65 -16.51 -0.76
CA GLU A 44 10.44 -15.06 -0.63
C GLU A 44 11.68 -14.30 -0.14
N LEU A 45 12.57 -14.96 0.61
CA LEU A 45 13.81 -14.37 1.13
C LEU A 45 14.72 -13.81 0.04
N LEU A 46 14.60 -14.29 -1.20
CA LEU A 46 15.44 -13.85 -2.32
C LEU A 46 14.86 -12.67 -3.10
N LEU A 47 13.55 -12.41 -3.00
CA LEU A 47 12.88 -11.30 -3.70
C LEU A 47 11.73 -10.76 -2.85
N GLY A 48 12.07 -9.98 -1.84
CA GLY A 48 11.09 -9.28 -1.01
C GLY A 48 10.40 -8.14 -1.77
N ASN A 49 9.19 -7.78 -1.32
CA ASN A 49 8.38 -6.72 -1.93
C ASN A 49 9.12 -5.36 -1.97
N LYS A 50 9.93 -5.03 -0.96
CA LYS A 50 10.78 -3.83 -0.97
C LYS A 50 11.74 -3.80 -2.17
N LYS A 51 12.34 -4.94 -2.53
CA LYS A 51 13.25 -5.03 -3.69
C LYS A 51 12.50 -4.82 -5.00
N ILE A 52 11.29 -5.34 -5.10
CA ILE A 52 10.41 -5.11 -6.26
C ILE A 52 10.10 -3.61 -6.38
N TYR A 53 9.72 -2.95 -5.29
CA TYR A 53 9.49 -1.51 -5.28
C TYR A 53 10.72 -0.71 -5.76
N GLU A 54 11.91 -1.03 -5.25
CA GLU A 54 13.16 -0.37 -5.64
C GLU A 54 13.44 -0.48 -7.14
N LEU A 55 13.20 -1.65 -7.75
CA LEU A 55 13.34 -1.84 -9.20
C LEU A 55 12.32 -1.01 -9.97
N LEU A 56 11.04 -1.05 -9.58
CA LEU A 56 9.98 -0.29 -10.24
C LEU A 56 10.28 1.22 -10.23
N ARG A 57 10.81 1.75 -9.12
CA ARG A 57 11.20 3.16 -8.99
C ARG A 57 12.31 3.60 -9.95
N GLN A 58 13.13 2.69 -10.47
CA GLN A 58 14.21 3.06 -11.40
C GLN A 58 13.71 3.50 -12.78
N SER A 59 12.47 3.17 -13.15
CA SER A 59 11.96 3.42 -14.51
C SER A 59 10.59 4.06 -14.59
N ASN A 60 9.93 4.26 -13.45
CA ASN A 60 8.60 4.83 -13.37
C ASN A 60 8.68 6.14 -12.59
N SER A 61 7.89 7.13 -12.99
CA SER A 61 7.68 8.33 -12.17
C SER A 61 6.88 7.98 -10.91
N GLU A 62 6.94 8.82 -9.87
CA GLU A 62 6.16 8.59 -8.66
C GLU A 62 4.64 8.61 -8.95
N GLU A 63 4.19 9.39 -9.93
CA GLU A 63 2.80 9.47 -10.39
C GLU A 63 2.33 8.17 -11.06
N GLU A 64 3.19 7.60 -11.92
CA GLU A 64 2.94 6.31 -12.58
C GLU A 64 2.84 5.19 -11.55
N LEU A 65 3.75 5.17 -10.57
CA LEU A 65 3.74 4.20 -9.48
C LEU A 65 2.49 4.34 -8.60
N ALA A 66 2.10 5.56 -8.23
CA ALA A 66 0.89 5.79 -7.45
C ALA A 66 -0.36 5.24 -8.16
N THR A 67 -0.48 5.52 -9.45
CA THR A 67 -1.59 5.03 -10.28
C THR A 67 -1.56 3.52 -10.44
N LEU A 68 -0.38 2.94 -10.69
CA LEU A 68 -0.19 1.50 -10.87
C LEU A 68 -0.55 0.74 -9.59
N PHE A 69 0.00 1.13 -8.45
CA PHE A 69 -0.23 0.44 -7.19
C PHE A 69 -1.67 0.60 -6.73
N HIS A 70 -2.29 1.75 -6.97
CA HIS A 70 -3.72 1.86 -6.72
C HIS A 70 -4.54 0.91 -7.61
N SER A 71 -4.27 0.86 -8.92
CA SER A 71 -5.00 -0.01 -9.85
C SER A 71 -4.83 -1.50 -9.53
N LEU A 72 -3.62 -1.91 -9.09
CA LEU A 72 -3.34 -3.29 -8.71
C LEU A 72 -4.19 -3.76 -7.51
N ARG A 73 -4.67 -2.85 -6.65
CA ARG A 73 -5.58 -3.23 -5.55
C ARG A 73 -6.94 -3.73 -6.05
N GLN A 74 -7.33 -3.38 -7.28
CA GLN A 74 -8.58 -3.86 -7.87
C GLN A 74 -8.41 -5.23 -8.54
N VAL A 75 -7.18 -5.77 -8.55
CA VAL A 75 -6.90 -7.11 -9.09
C VAL A 75 -6.95 -8.12 -7.96
N SER A 76 -7.85 -9.10 -8.08
CA SER A 76 -8.02 -10.17 -7.09
C SER A 76 -6.69 -10.82 -6.73
N GLY A 77 -6.34 -10.83 -5.45
CA GLY A 77 -5.12 -11.44 -4.91
C GLY A 77 -3.88 -10.54 -4.96
N MET A 78 -3.99 -9.30 -5.42
CA MET A 78 -2.91 -8.32 -5.46
C MET A 78 -3.05 -7.20 -4.42
N GLU A 79 -4.12 -7.20 -3.64
CA GLU A 79 -4.47 -6.15 -2.67
C GLU A 79 -3.33 -5.93 -1.66
N ASN A 80 -2.89 -7.00 -1.01
CA ASN A 80 -1.82 -6.91 0.01
C ASN A 80 -0.48 -6.48 -0.57
N PHE A 81 -0.15 -6.96 -1.78
CA PHE A 81 1.07 -6.57 -2.47
C PHE A 81 1.03 -5.07 -2.81
N ALA A 82 -0.09 -4.62 -3.37
CA ALA A 82 -0.29 -3.23 -3.74
C ALA A 82 -0.33 -2.29 -2.53
N ASP A 83 -0.95 -2.70 -1.42
CA ASP A 83 -0.95 -1.97 -0.15
C ASP A 83 0.50 -1.77 0.35
N GLU A 84 1.36 -2.80 0.28
CA GLU A 84 2.77 -2.69 0.64
C GLU A 84 3.56 -1.77 -0.30
N MET A 85 3.31 -1.83 -1.61
CA MET A 85 3.96 -0.93 -2.56
C MET A 85 3.61 0.53 -2.27
N GLN A 86 2.36 0.83 -1.91
CA GLN A 86 1.94 2.18 -1.52
C GLN A 86 2.61 2.63 -0.22
N ILE A 87 2.73 1.75 0.78
CA ILE A 87 3.46 2.03 2.02
C ILE A 87 4.92 2.38 1.72
N PHE A 88 5.63 1.58 0.92
CA PHE A 88 7.02 1.88 0.55
C PHE A 88 7.16 3.23 -0.16
N MET A 89 6.22 3.54 -1.04
CA MET A 89 6.17 4.82 -1.74
C MET A 89 6.02 5.99 -0.76
N ILE A 90 5.03 5.94 0.13
CA ILE A 90 4.73 6.96 1.16
C ILE A 90 5.91 7.19 2.11
N LEU A 91 6.62 6.12 2.47
CA LEU A 91 7.79 6.20 3.35
C LEU A 91 9.03 6.76 2.62
N SER A 92 9.05 6.72 1.29
CA SER A 92 10.24 7.11 0.50
C SER A 92 10.40 8.62 0.27
N SER A 93 9.31 9.39 0.17
CA SER A 93 9.40 10.83 -0.11
C SER A 93 8.17 11.64 0.30
N ALA A 94 8.32 12.97 0.42
CA ALA A 94 7.18 13.86 0.66
C ALA A 94 6.27 14.00 -0.56
N SER A 95 6.84 13.97 -1.77
CA SER A 95 6.08 14.00 -3.02
C SER A 95 5.18 12.77 -3.16
N SER A 96 5.70 11.58 -2.86
CA SER A 96 4.95 10.33 -2.84
C SER A 96 3.76 10.36 -1.88
N ARG A 97 3.90 11.01 -0.71
CA ARG A 97 2.77 11.23 0.22
C ARG A 97 1.65 12.07 -0.38
N LYS A 98 1.99 13.09 -1.17
CA LYS A 98 1.02 13.95 -1.85
C LYS A 98 0.32 13.17 -2.97
N LEU A 99 1.09 12.45 -3.79
CA LEU A 99 0.57 11.64 -4.89
C LEU A 99 -0.35 10.52 -4.41
N ALA A 100 -0.01 9.85 -3.30
CA ALA A 100 -0.90 8.87 -2.68
C ALA A 100 -2.25 9.50 -2.28
N ASN A 101 -2.23 10.67 -1.64
CA ASN A 101 -3.46 11.38 -1.26
C ASN A 101 -4.33 11.75 -2.48
N GLU A 102 -3.71 12.24 -3.55
CA GLU A 102 -4.39 12.57 -4.80
C GLU A 102 -5.02 11.34 -5.45
N ALA A 103 -4.27 10.22 -5.50
CA ALA A 103 -4.76 8.95 -6.05
C ALA A 103 -5.94 8.39 -5.24
N TRP A 104 -5.85 8.39 -3.91
CA TRP A 104 -6.94 7.95 -3.04
C TRP A 104 -8.17 8.84 -3.17
N LEU A 105 -8.00 10.17 -3.18
CA LEU A 105 -9.11 11.10 -3.29
C LEU A 105 -9.82 10.98 -4.65
N LYS A 106 -9.05 10.89 -5.74
CA LYS A 106 -9.59 10.67 -7.10
C LYS A 106 -10.39 9.37 -7.19
N SER A 107 -9.98 8.36 -6.44
CA SER A 107 -10.62 7.05 -6.41
C SER A 107 -11.69 6.94 -5.32
N GLN A 108 -12.01 8.06 -4.65
CA GLN A 108 -13.03 8.16 -3.61
C GLN A 108 -12.78 7.22 -2.42
N GLU A 109 -11.52 6.90 -2.13
CA GLU A 109 -11.15 6.04 -1.02
C GLU A 109 -11.58 6.67 0.31
N THR A 110 -12.28 5.90 1.14
CA THR A 110 -12.71 6.42 2.44
C THR A 110 -11.52 6.44 3.41
N PRO A 111 -11.51 7.34 4.42
CA PRO A 111 -10.47 7.29 5.43
C PRO A 111 -10.39 5.95 6.18
N GLN A 112 -11.50 5.21 6.32
CA GLN A 112 -11.49 3.85 6.85
C GLN A 112 -10.70 2.89 5.96
N GLU A 113 -10.84 3.01 4.63
CA GLU A 113 -10.12 2.16 3.70
C GLU A 113 -8.65 2.53 3.64
N VAL A 114 -8.31 3.83 3.67
CA VAL A 114 -6.90 4.27 3.78
C VAL A 114 -6.26 3.80 5.08
N TYR A 115 -7.02 3.74 6.19
CA TYR A 115 -6.53 3.14 7.45
C TYR A 115 -6.12 1.67 7.25
N ARG A 116 -6.89 0.92 6.44
CA ARG A 116 -6.60 -0.48 6.09
C ARG A 116 -5.40 -0.61 5.17
N ILE A 117 -5.31 0.21 4.11
CA ILE A 117 -4.18 0.24 3.17
C ILE A 117 -2.86 0.45 3.90
N LEU A 118 -2.86 1.38 4.85
CA LEU A 118 -1.69 1.75 5.64
C LEU A 118 -1.38 0.75 6.76
N LYS A 119 -2.15 -0.35 6.86
CA LYS A 119 -1.97 -1.42 7.85
C LYS A 119 -1.79 -0.89 9.27
N LEU A 120 -2.51 0.18 9.63
CA LEU A 120 -2.34 0.90 10.89
C LEU A 120 -2.75 0.09 12.14
N ARG A 121 -3.42 -1.05 11.92
CA ARG A 121 -3.63 -2.05 12.96
C ARG A 121 -2.32 -2.76 13.36
N ASP A 122 -1.44 -3.00 12.41
CA ASP A 122 -0.25 -3.82 12.62
C ASP A 122 0.98 -2.98 13.01
N GLU A 123 1.02 -1.71 12.57
CA GLU A 123 2.17 -0.80 12.74
C GLU A 123 2.22 -0.08 14.11
N GLY A 124 1.13 -0.10 14.88
CA GLY A 124 1.01 0.70 16.12
C GLY A 124 0.83 2.20 15.85
N LEU A 125 0.18 2.91 16.79
CA LEU A 125 -0.24 4.31 16.59
C LEU A 125 0.80 5.36 17.03
N ASP A 126 1.87 4.94 17.71
CA ASP A 126 2.81 5.86 18.34
C ASP A 126 3.83 6.38 17.31
N SER A 127 3.73 7.67 16.95
CA SER A 127 4.65 8.39 16.05
C SER A 127 4.89 7.76 14.67
N SER A 128 4.03 6.87 14.19
CA SER A 128 4.15 6.28 12.86
C SER A 128 3.98 7.35 11.76
N PRO A 129 4.91 7.47 10.80
CA PRO A 129 4.73 8.31 9.62
C PRO A 129 3.46 7.97 8.83
N LEU A 130 3.02 6.70 8.89
CA LEU A 130 1.79 6.24 8.25
C LEU A 130 0.55 6.73 9.00
N PHE A 131 0.59 6.78 10.33
CA PHE A 131 -0.50 7.35 11.11
C PHE A 131 -0.66 8.86 10.82
N LEU A 132 0.45 9.60 10.77
CA LEU A 132 0.43 11.01 10.36
C LEU A 132 -0.07 11.19 8.93
N GLN A 133 0.27 10.28 8.02
CA GLN A 133 -0.25 10.28 6.66
C GLN A 133 -1.77 10.12 6.64
N TRP A 134 -2.31 9.19 7.43
CA TRP A 134 -3.74 8.97 7.54
C TRP A 134 -4.50 10.20 8.07
N LEU A 135 -3.97 10.86 9.11
CA LEU A 135 -4.55 12.11 9.62
C LEU A 135 -4.57 13.22 8.58
N ARG A 136 -3.50 13.35 7.78
CA ARG A 136 -3.44 14.30 6.66
C ARG A 136 -4.49 13.97 5.62
N TYR A 137 -4.69 12.68 5.32
CA TYR A 137 -5.71 12.25 4.38
C TYR A 137 -7.12 12.57 4.88
N ILE A 138 -7.45 12.30 6.15
CA ILE A 138 -8.74 12.69 6.74
C ILE A 138 -9.02 14.18 6.54
N LYS A 139 -8.02 15.03 6.83
CA LYS A 139 -8.15 16.48 6.66
C LYS A 139 -8.45 16.86 5.21
N LEU A 140 -7.74 16.24 4.27
CA LEU A 140 -7.94 16.48 2.83
C LEU A 140 -9.33 16.01 2.37
N TYR A 141 -9.74 14.81 2.79
CA TYR A 141 -11.02 14.21 2.45
C TYR A 141 -12.19 15.07 2.92
N LYS A 142 -12.14 15.56 4.17
CA LYS A 142 -13.16 16.47 4.72
C LYS A 142 -13.25 17.78 3.93
N ALA A 143 -12.10 18.41 3.63
CA ALA A 143 -12.08 19.65 2.87
C ALA A 143 -12.65 19.48 1.45
N HIS A 144 -12.38 18.33 0.81
CA HIS A 144 -12.96 18.01 -0.50
C HIS A 144 -14.47 17.74 -0.42
N ALA A 145 -14.91 17.02 0.62
CA ALA A 145 -16.32 16.76 0.88
C ALA A 145 -17.12 18.04 1.15
N GLU A 146 -16.53 19.04 1.81
CA GLU A 146 -17.20 20.33 2.05
C GLU A 146 -17.32 21.19 0.79
N LYS A 147 -16.36 21.08 -0.14
CA LYS A 147 -16.29 21.92 -1.33
C LYS A 147 -17.06 21.35 -2.52
N ASP A 148 -16.91 20.05 -2.77
CA ASP A 148 -17.35 19.37 -4.00
C ASP A 148 -17.83 17.95 -3.65
N LEU A 149 -18.82 17.80 -2.75
CA LEU A 149 -19.34 16.48 -2.37
C LEU A 149 -19.99 15.81 -3.59
N PRO A 150 -19.40 14.73 -4.14
CA PRO A 150 -20.15 13.95 -5.10
C PRO A 150 -21.28 13.23 -4.35
N PRO A 151 -22.48 13.07 -4.94
CA PRO A 151 -23.69 12.61 -4.21
C PRO A 151 -23.55 11.26 -3.51
N ASN A 152 -22.58 10.46 -3.93
CA ASN A 152 -22.28 9.13 -3.45
C ASN A 152 -21.22 9.08 -2.33
N LEU A 153 -20.62 10.22 -1.96
CA LEU A 153 -19.55 10.27 -0.97
C LEU A 153 -20.11 10.57 0.43
N GLN A 154 -19.84 9.68 1.38
CA GLN A 154 -20.29 9.84 2.76
C GLN A 154 -19.31 10.74 3.55
N PRO A 155 -19.78 11.74 4.30
CA PRO A 155 -18.94 12.51 5.20
C PRO A 155 -18.25 11.60 6.22
N PHE A 156 -16.95 11.75 6.40
CA PHE A 156 -16.20 11.03 7.43
C PHE A 156 -16.12 11.86 8.72
N SER A 157 -16.82 11.42 9.77
CA SER A 157 -16.90 12.14 11.04
C SER A 157 -15.72 11.85 11.97
N ASP A 158 -15.47 12.74 12.93
CA ASP A 158 -14.49 12.49 13.99
C ASP A 158 -14.86 11.27 14.83
N LEU A 159 -16.16 10.98 15.00
CA LEU A 159 -16.61 9.76 15.66
C LEU A 159 -16.16 8.51 14.91
N GLN A 160 -16.27 8.48 13.59
CA GLN A 160 -15.80 7.35 12.78
C GLN A 160 -14.28 7.20 12.84
N ALA A 161 -13.54 8.31 12.88
CA ALA A 161 -12.09 8.30 13.11
C ALA A 161 -11.75 7.67 14.47
N LEU A 162 -12.45 8.10 15.53
CA LEU A 162 -12.30 7.54 16.88
C LEU A 162 -12.68 6.07 16.93
N GLU A 163 -13.74 5.64 16.24
CA GLU A 163 -14.15 4.23 16.16
C GLU A 163 -13.06 3.34 15.55
N CYS A 164 -12.39 3.79 14.48
CA CYS A 164 -11.23 3.09 13.92
C CYS A 164 -10.16 2.88 14.99
N LEU A 165 -9.82 3.93 15.75
CA LEU A 165 -8.81 3.90 16.81
C LEU A 165 -9.26 3.10 18.05
N MET A 166 -10.56 3.05 18.35
CA MET A 166 -11.08 2.36 19.52
C MET A 166 -11.25 0.86 19.30
N LYS A 167 -11.62 0.43 18.08
CA LYS A 167 -11.63 -0.99 17.69
C LYS A 167 -10.23 -1.62 17.85
N GLU A 168 -9.19 -0.83 17.63
CA GLU A 168 -7.78 -1.17 17.86
C GLU A 168 -7.52 -1.51 19.34
N LYS A 169 -7.75 -0.54 20.25
CA LYS A 169 -7.48 -0.71 21.69
C LYS A 169 -8.28 -1.86 22.31
N ARG A 170 -9.51 -2.09 21.86
CA ARG A 170 -10.35 -3.20 22.35
C ARG A 170 -9.79 -4.57 21.94
N SER A 171 -9.17 -4.68 20.77
CA SER A 171 -8.56 -5.91 20.28
C SER A 171 -7.28 -6.26 21.04
N VAL A 172 -6.41 -5.27 21.26
CA VAL A 172 -5.20 -5.41 22.10
C VAL A 172 -5.55 -5.84 23.53
N LEU A 173 -6.59 -5.22 24.12
CA LEU A 173 -7.05 -5.57 25.47
C LEU A 173 -7.63 -7.00 25.56
N LYS A 174 -8.29 -7.50 24.51
CA LYS A 174 -8.81 -8.89 24.47
C LYS A 174 -7.67 -9.91 24.38
N ILE A 175 -6.65 -9.64 23.55
CA ILE A 175 -5.47 -10.49 23.45
C ILE A 175 -4.73 -10.51 24.80
N GLY A 176 -4.48 -9.35 25.40
CA GLY A 176 -3.82 -9.27 26.72
C GLY A 176 -4.55 -10.03 27.84
N ARG A 177 -5.89 -10.10 27.81
CA ARG A 177 -6.67 -10.91 28.77
C ARG A 177 -6.57 -12.42 28.49
N SER A 178 -6.59 -12.83 27.22
CA SER A 178 -6.45 -14.23 26.81
C SER A 178 -5.10 -14.81 27.28
N TRP A 179 -4.00 -14.07 27.08
CA TRP A 179 -2.67 -14.49 27.53
C TRP A 179 -2.54 -14.61 29.06
N LYS A 180 -3.23 -13.75 29.82
CA LYS A 180 -3.25 -13.83 31.29
C LYS A 180 -4.01 -15.06 31.80
N LEU A 181 -5.12 -15.44 31.15
CA LEU A 181 -5.90 -16.62 31.52
C LEU A 181 -5.16 -17.93 31.20
N SER A 182 -4.51 -18.02 30.03
CA SER A 182 -3.71 -19.19 29.62
C SER A 182 -2.44 -19.44 30.45
N ARG A 183 -2.02 -18.44 31.22
CA ARG A 183 -0.89 -18.50 32.15
C ARG A 183 -1.33 -18.83 33.58
N ALA A 184 -2.54 -18.42 33.97
CA ALA A 184 -3.15 -18.76 35.25
C ALA A 184 -3.62 -20.23 35.34
N LEU A 185 -3.96 -20.86 34.20
CA LEU A 185 -4.35 -22.28 34.11
C LEU A 185 -3.16 -23.26 34.00
N ARG A 186 -1.92 -22.76 34.15
CA ARG A 186 -0.67 -23.53 34.03
C ARG A 186 0.12 -23.61 35.35
N ILE A 187 -0.54 -23.37 36.48
CA ILE A 187 -0.01 -23.47 37.85
C ILE A 187 -0.85 -24.47 38.62
#